data_AF-A0A0V8CX03-F1
#
_entry.id   AF-A0A0V8CX03-F1
#
_cell.length_a   1.000
_cell.length_b   1.000
_cell.length_c   1.000
_cell.angle_alpha   90.00
_cell.angle_beta   90.00
_cell.angle_gamma   90.00
#
_symmetry.space_group_name_H-M   'P 1'
#
loop_
_entity.id
_entity.type
_entity.pdbx_description
1 polymer ?
#
loop_
_entity_poly.entity_id
_entity_poly.type
_entity_poly.pdbx_seq_one_letter_code
_entity_poly.pdbx_strand_id
1 'polypeptide(L)'
;MKMSEFKRMVAGKLYKASKVEPEYKPDNNRALNQEINQLNLLDTEKIVALEKELFGQTGDELFVNPPLYIDYGKNTRIGQRFYANMDCIFLDVAPITIGDDVMFGPRVSLITASHPIDAGVRQRGLEYGKAITIGN
;
A
#
# COMPACT_ATOMS: atom_id res chain seq x y z
N MET A 1 -12.63 0.09 -25.75
CA MET A 1 -12.92 0.97 -24.59
C MET A 1 -11.62 1.60 -24.09
N LYS A 2 -11.66 2.87 -23.67
CA LYS A 2 -10.51 3.53 -23.04
C LYS A 2 -10.27 2.92 -21.66
N MET A 3 -9.02 2.65 -21.32
CA MET A 3 -8.66 2.08 -20.01
C MET A 3 -8.95 3.10 -18.90
N SER A 4 -9.55 2.62 -17.80
CA SER A 4 -9.86 3.39 -16.58
C SER A 4 -8.58 3.96 -15.94
N GLU A 5 -8.68 5.04 -15.16
CA GLU A 5 -7.50 5.65 -14.52
C GLU A 5 -6.91 4.72 -13.46
N PHE A 6 -7.74 4.01 -12.68
CA PHE A 6 -7.28 2.95 -11.78
C PHE A 6 -6.49 1.86 -12.52
N LYS A 7 -7.02 1.35 -13.66
CA LYS A 7 -6.32 0.35 -14.47
C LYS A 7 -5.00 0.86 -15.05
N ARG A 8 -4.87 2.17 -15.30
CA ARG A 8 -3.60 2.80 -15.71
C ARG A 8 -2.61 2.82 -14.55
N MET A 9 -3.07 3.25 -13.38
CA MET A 9 -2.30 3.33 -12.15
C MET A 9 -1.66 1.99 -11.78
N VAL A 10 -2.46 0.94 -11.60
CA VAL A 10 -1.94 -0.38 -11.19
C VAL A 10 -1.08 -1.07 -12.25
N ALA A 11 -1.24 -0.69 -13.53
CA ALA A 11 -0.40 -1.15 -14.64
C ALA A 11 0.89 -0.33 -14.82
N GLY A 12 1.16 0.64 -13.94
CA GLY A 12 2.33 1.52 -14.01
C GLY A 12 2.32 2.50 -15.19
N LYS A 13 1.17 2.73 -15.82
CA LYS A 13 1.02 3.72 -16.90
C LYS A 13 0.72 5.09 -16.31
N LEU A 14 1.06 6.15 -17.05
CA LEU A 14 0.69 7.51 -16.66
C LEU A 14 -0.81 7.63 -16.41
N TYR A 15 -1.21 8.09 -15.23
CA TYR A 15 -2.60 8.27 -14.81
C TYR A 15 -2.77 9.60 -14.08
N LYS A 16 -4.03 10.04 -13.88
CA LYS A 16 -4.39 11.19 -13.05
C LYS A 16 -5.08 10.70 -11.78
N ALA A 17 -4.41 10.83 -10.63
CA ALA A 17 -4.96 10.43 -9.32
C ALA A 17 -6.33 11.08 -9.02
N SER A 18 -6.50 12.34 -9.41
CA SER A 18 -7.77 13.07 -9.26
C SER A 18 -8.94 12.49 -10.07
N LYS A 19 -8.66 11.65 -11.07
CA LYS A 19 -9.64 11.02 -11.95
C LYS A 19 -9.80 9.52 -11.74
N VAL A 20 -9.09 8.94 -10.77
CA VAL A 20 -9.36 7.56 -10.32
C VAL A 20 -10.81 7.45 -9.89
N GLU A 21 -11.47 6.38 -10.32
CA GLU A 21 -12.89 6.19 -10.14
C GLU A 21 -13.26 6.05 -8.64
N PRO A 22 -14.41 6.57 -8.18
CA PRO A 22 -14.76 6.64 -6.76
C PRO A 22 -14.69 5.31 -6.01
N GLU A 23 -15.08 4.21 -6.65
CA GLU A 23 -15.05 2.86 -6.09
C GLU A 23 -13.64 2.33 -5.80
N TYR A 24 -12.62 2.95 -6.41
CA TYR A 24 -11.21 2.61 -6.20
C TYR A 24 -10.51 3.62 -5.28
N LYS A 25 -11.22 4.58 -4.69
CA LYS A 25 -10.59 5.56 -3.79
C LYS A 25 -10.10 4.87 -2.50
N PRO A 26 -8.95 5.29 -1.96
CA PRO A 26 -8.36 4.66 -0.78
C PRO A 26 -8.98 5.10 0.56
N ASP A 27 -10.01 5.94 0.55
CA ASP A 27 -10.46 6.68 1.75
C ASP A 27 -10.85 5.74 2.91
N ASN A 28 -11.57 4.66 2.63
CA ASN A 28 -11.94 3.66 3.65
C ASN A 28 -10.70 3.00 4.26
N ASN A 29 -9.72 2.64 3.43
CA ASN A 29 -8.49 2.01 3.88
C ASN A 29 -7.58 2.97 4.64
N ARG A 30 -7.58 4.27 4.28
CA ARG A 30 -6.88 5.31 5.04
C ARG A 30 -7.51 5.51 6.41
N ALA A 31 -8.84 5.50 6.51
CA ALA A 31 -9.53 5.55 7.79
C ALA A 31 -9.23 4.32 8.65
N LEU A 32 -9.23 3.12 8.06
CA LEU A 32 -8.85 1.88 8.73
C LEU A 32 -7.39 1.90 9.22
N ASN A 33 -6.45 2.41 8.40
CA ASN A 33 -5.06 2.59 8.82
C ASN A 33 -4.93 3.59 9.99
N GLN A 34 -5.72 4.67 9.97
CA GLN A 34 -5.77 5.60 11.10
C GLN A 34 -6.31 4.96 12.37
N GLU A 35 -7.31 4.08 12.28
CA GLU A 35 -7.80 3.30 13.42
C GLU A 35 -6.70 2.40 13.98
N ILE A 36 -6.05 1.60 13.13
CA ILE A 36 -4.96 0.69 13.53
C ILE A 36 -3.86 1.46 14.28
N ASN A 37 -3.45 2.62 13.75
CA ASN A 37 -2.39 3.44 14.33
C ASN A 37 -2.75 4.06 15.71
N GLN A 38 -4.02 4.02 16.11
CA GLN A 38 -4.50 4.54 17.40
C GLN A 38 -4.81 3.43 18.41
N LEU A 39 -4.73 2.16 18.02
CA LEU A 39 -4.95 1.05 18.94
C LEU A 39 -3.84 0.94 19.99
N ASN A 40 -4.19 0.35 21.14
CA ASN A 40 -3.18 -0.06 22.10
C ASN A 40 -2.34 -1.19 21.47
N LEU A 41 -1.01 -1.05 21.50
CA LEU A 41 -0.08 -2.02 20.92
C LEU A 41 -0.20 -3.42 21.54
N LEU A 42 -0.80 -3.53 22.74
CA LEU A 42 -1.08 -4.81 23.39
C LEU A 42 -2.30 -5.53 22.82
N ASP A 43 -3.18 -4.85 22.08
CA ASP A 43 -4.37 -5.42 21.43
C ASP A 43 -4.01 -6.11 20.10
N THR A 44 -2.99 -6.96 20.13
CA THR A 44 -2.37 -7.58 18.95
C THR A 44 -3.37 -8.33 18.07
N GLU A 45 -4.32 -9.07 18.65
CA GLU A 45 -5.37 -9.77 17.89
C GLU A 45 -6.24 -8.80 17.09
N LYS A 46 -6.61 -7.66 17.68
CA LYS A 46 -7.41 -6.63 17.02
C LYS A 46 -6.61 -5.96 15.91
N ILE A 47 -5.34 -5.64 16.18
CA ILE A 47 -4.43 -5.07 15.17
C ILE A 47 -4.33 -6.01 13.96
N VAL A 48 -4.03 -7.29 14.17
CA VAL A 48 -3.90 -8.29 13.10
C VAL A 48 -5.22 -8.46 12.33
N ALA A 49 -6.37 -8.47 13.00
CA ALA A 49 -7.66 -8.55 12.33
C ALA A 49 -7.89 -7.39 11.35
N LEU A 50 -7.57 -6.15 11.77
CA LEU A 50 -7.69 -4.97 10.92
C LEU A 50 -6.60 -4.92 9.85
N GLU A 51 -5.39 -5.40 10.10
CA GLU A 51 -4.33 -5.54 9.08
C GLU A 51 -4.76 -6.48 7.94
N LYS A 52 -5.41 -7.60 8.28
CA LYS A 52 -5.95 -8.54 7.28
C LYS A 52 -7.06 -7.90 6.44
N GLU A 53 -7.84 -6.98 7.03
CA GLU A 53 -8.80 -6.17 6.28
C GLU A 53 -8.12 -5.08 5.44
N LEU A 54 -7.04 -4.49 5.95
CA LEU A 54 -6.33 -3.39 5.31
C LEU A 54 -5.68 -3.81 4.01
N PHE A 55 -4.95 -4.92 4.02
CA PHE A 55 -4.20 -5.37 2.86
C PHE A 55 -5.08 -6.09 1.84
N GLY A 56 -4.63 -6.12 0.59
CA GLY A 56 -5.36 -6.79 -0.49
C GLY A 56 -5.37 -8.31 -0.35
N GLN A 57 -4.29 -8.86 0.19
CA GLN A 57 -4.14 -10.28 0.50
C GLN A 57 -3.07 -10.44 1.58
N THR A 58 -3.27 -11.39 2.50
CA THR A 58 -2.34 -11.73 3.57
C THR A 58 -2.27 -13.25 3.74
N GLY A 59 -1.16 -13.73 4.30
CA GLY A 59 -1.11 -15.05 4.92
C GLY A 59 -1.86 -15.09 6.26
N ASP A 60 -1.80 -16.25 6.91
CA ASP A 60 -2.47 -16.48 8.19
C ASP A 60 -1.73 -15.79 9.33
N GLU A 61 -0.40 -15.76 9.25
CA GLU A 61 0.48 -15.15 10.24
C GLU A 61 1.13 -13.89 9.67
N LEU A 62 0.78 -12.74 10.25
CA LEU A 62 1.45 -11.46 10.01
C LEU A 62 1.36 -10.57 11.24
N PHE A 63 2.27 -9.61 11.35
CA PHE A 63 2.13 -8.49 12.26
C PHE A 63 2.88 -7.26 11.73
N VAL A 64 2.20 -6.12 11.63
CA VAL A 64 2.78 -4.84 11.23
C VAL A 64 2.71 -3.88 12.40
N ASN A 65 3.82 -3.76 13.12
CA ASN A 65 3.86 -2.96 14.34
C ASN A 65 3.51 -1.48 14.06
N PRO A 66 2.38 -0.96 14.58
CA PRO A 66 1.99 0.41 14.34
C PRO A 66 3.00 1.43 14.93
N PRO A 67 3.15 2.63 14.34
CA PRO A 67 2.39 3.11 13.19
C PRO A 67 2.86 2.52 11.87
N LEU A 68 1.90 2.26 10.98
CA LEU A 68 2.09 1.99 9.56
C LEU A 68 1.47 3.16 8.78
N TYR A 69 2.11 3.62 7.71
CA TYR A 69 1.52 4.58 6.78
C TYR A 69 1.28 3.94 5.43
N ILE A 70 0.07 4.09 4.87
CA ILE A 70 -0.30 3.48 3.59
C ILE A 70 -0.94 4.49 2.64
N ASP A 71 -0.88 4.21 1.33
CA ASP A 71 -1.72 4.91 0.37
C ASP A 71 -3.08 4.22 0.15
N TYR A 72 -3.10 3.02 -0.45
CA TYR A 72 -4.29 2.23 -0.76
C TYR A 72 -4.45 0.99 0.13
N GLY A 73 -3.38 0.29 0.48
CA GLY A 73 -3.39 -0.99 1.20
C GLY A 73 -3.83 -2.18 0.37
N LYS A 74 -4.94 -2.05 -0.37
CA LYS A 74 -5.49 -3.12 -1.22
C LYS A 74 -4.57 -3.54 -2.37
N ASN A 75 -3.56 -2.75 -2.72
CA ASN A 75 -2.59 -3.10 -3.75
C ASN A 75 -1.36 -3.84 -3.17
N THR A 76 -1.30 -4.00 -1.84
CA THR A 76 -0.26 -4.74 -1.15
C THR A 76 -0.72 -6.16 -0.86
N ARG A 77 0.10 -7.14 -1.24
CA ARG A 77 -0.08 -8.57 -0.98
C ARG A 77 1.09 -9.07 -0.15
N ILE A 78 0.76 -9.80 0.91
CA ILE A 78 1.72 -10.28 1.91
C ILE A 78 1.59 -11.81 2.02
N GLY A 79 2.70 -12.51 2.02
CA GLY A 79 2.77 -13.95 2.25
C GLY A 79 2.56 -14.34 3.72
N GLN A 80 3.09 -15.51 4.08
CA GLN A 80 3.02 -16.11 5.40
C GLN A 80 4.17 -15.65 6.30
N ARG A 81 3.94 -15.59 7.62
CA ARG A 81 4.96 -15.29 8.65
C ARG A 81 5.69 -13.97 8.39
N PHE A 82 4.91 -12.93 8.08
CA PHE A 82 5.44 -11.60 7.83
C PHE A 82 5.54 -10.78 9.12
N TYR A 83 6.65 -10.07 9.29
CA TYR A 83 6.80 -9.08 10.34
C TYR A 83 7.31 -7.76 9.78
N ALA A 84 6.66 -6.67 10.16
CA ALA A 84 7.20 -5.33 9.96
C ALA A 84 7.31 -4.61 11.29
N ASN A 85 8.48 -4.03 11.54
CA ASN A 85 8.72 -3.20 12.71
C ASN A 85 8.08 -1.80 12.53
N MET A 86 8.21 -0.97 13.56
CA MET A 86 7.53 0.33 13.67
C MET A 86 7.88 1.29 12.52
N ASP A 87 6.94 2.20 12.25
CA ASP A 87 7.14 3.40 11.42
C ASP A 87 7.39 3.08 9.93
N CYS A 88 6.83 1.97 9.44
CA CYS A 88 6.92 1.57 8.03
C CYS A 88 5.97 2.39 7.13
N ILE A 89 6.33 2.56 5.86
CA ILE A 89 5.56 3.34 4.87
C ILE A 89 5.35 2.52 3.60
N PHE A 90 4.12 2.19 3.23
CA PHE A 90 3.77 1.47 1.99
C PHE A 90 2.91 2.36 1.06
N LEU A 91 3.56 3.06 0.12
CA LEU A 91 2.87 3.83 -0.92
C LEU A 91 2.59 2.92 -2.13
N ASP A 92 1.45 2.24 -2.09
CA ASP A 92 1.05 1.19 -3.02
C ASP A 92 0.08 1.66 -4.11
N VAL A 93 0.39 2.75 -4.82
CA VAL A 93 -0.34 3.11 -6.05
C VAL A 93 -0.22 2.01 -7.13
N ALA A 94 0.91 1.30 -7.16
CA ALA A 94 1.10 0.09 -7.96
C ALA A 94 1.32 -1.13 -7.04
N PRO A 95 1.23 -2.36 -7.56
CA PRO A 95 1.30 -3.55 -6.73
C PRO A 95 2.58 -3.66 -5.90
N ILE A 96 2.43 -3.96 -4.62
CA ILE A 96 3.50 -4.43 -3.73
C ILE A 96 3.25 -5.90 -3.45
N THR A 97 4.23 -6.75 -3.68
CA THR A 97 4.17 -8.18 -3.34
C THR A 97 5.32 -8.52 -2.41
N ILE A 98 4.98 -9.05 -1.23
CA ILE A 98 5.92 -9.50 -0.21
C ILE A 98 5.71 -11.01 -0.05
N GLY A 99 6.80 -11.78 -0.11
CA GLY A 99 6.79 -13.22 0.03
C GLY A 99 6.56 -13.72 1.46
N ASP A 100 6.89 -14.99 1.66
CA ASP A 100 6.83 -15.66 2.96
C ASP A 100 8.11 -15.39 3.78
N ASP A 101 8.05 -15.50 5.11
CA ASP A 101 9.21 -15.40 6.01
C ASP A 101 9.96 -14.06 5.99
N VAL A 102 9.33 -13.00 5.50
CA VAL A 102 9.94 -11.67 5.38
C VAL A 102 9.85 -10.90 6.70
N MET A 103 10.98 -10.31 7.11
CA MET A 103 11.05 -9.38 8.24
C MET A 103 11.58 -8.02 7.79
N PHE A 104 10.84 -6.96 8.12
CA PHE A 104 11.30 -5.58 7.97
C PHE A 104 11.76 -4.98 9.29
N GLY A 105 12.89 -4.29 9.25
CA GLY A 105 13.31 -3.39 10.32
C GLY A 105 12.44 -2.13 10.40
N PRO A 106 12.71 -1.24 11.37
CA PRO A 106 11.96 0.00 11.49
C PRO A 106 12.16 0.90 10.27
N ARG A 107 11.15 1.72 9.95
CA ARG A 107 11.24 2.75 8.90
C ARG A 107 11.52 2.23 7.49
N VAL A 108 11.21 0.97 7.22
CA VAL A 108 11.23 0.46 5.83
C VAL A 108 10.13 1.16 5.05
N SER A 109 10.51 1.74 3.91
CA SER A 109 9.61 2.45 3.02
C SER A 109 9.55 1.75 1.66
N LEU A 110 8.38 1.23 1.30
CA LEU A 110 8.09 0.66 -0.01
C LEU A 110 7.29 1.68 -0.81
N ILE A 111 7.95 2.33 -1.77
CA ILE A 111 7.38 3.46 -2.50
C ILE A 111 7.25 3.08 -3.97
N THR A 112 6.03 2.75 -4.38
CA THR A 112 5.74 2.48 -5.80
C THR A 112 5.47 3.74 -6.60
N ALA A 113 4.94 4.79 -5.94
CA ALA A 113 4.55 6.05 -6.56
C ALA A 113 5.75 6.84 -7.07
N SER A 114 5.59 7.48 -8.23
CA SER A 114 6.58 8.38 -8.80
C SER A 114 5.92 9.44 -9.68
N HIS A 115 6.70 10.48 -9.99
CA HIS A 115 6.31 11.58 -10.86
C HIS A 115 7.23 11.65 -12.08
N PRO A 116 6.68 12.01 -13.25
CA PRO A 116 7.49 12.28 -14.43
C PRO A 116 8.55 13.36 -14.15
N ILE A 117 9.79 13.10 -14.57
CA ILE A 117 10.90 14.06 -14.42
C ILE A 117 10.68 15.25 -15.37
N ASP A 118 10.16 14.98 -16.58
CA ASP A 118 9.77 16.02 -17.53
C ASP A 118 8.70 16.94 -16.91
N ALA A 119 9.03 18.22 -16.84
CA ALA A 119 8.16 19.22 -16.20
C ALA A 119 6.83 19.37 -16.94
N GLY A 120 6.83 19.33 -18.29
CA GLY A 120 5.61 19.45 -19.09
C GLY A 120 4.66 18.27 -18.88
N VAL A 121 5.18 17.06 -18.67
CA VAL A 121 4.35 15.90 -18.30
C VAL A 121 3.83 16.04 -16.87
N ARG A 122 4.70 16.37 -15.90
CA ARG A 122 4.32 16.49 -14.48
C ARG A 122 3.28 17.58 -14.23
N GLN A 123 3.41 18.74 -14.88
CA GLN A 123 2.46 19.86 -14.76
C GLN A 123 1.03 19.50 -15.21
N ARG A 124 0.86 18.44 -16.01
CA ARG A 124 -0.48 17.92 -16.36
C ARG A 124 -1.15 17.14 -15.23
N GLY A 125 -0.49 17.00 -14.08
CA GLY A 125 -0.95 16.22 -12.92
C GLY A 125 -0.92 14.72 -13.19
N LEU A 126 0.04 14.25 -13.99
CA LEU A 126 0.22 12.85 -14.29
C LEU A 126 1.22 12.22 -13.33
N GLU A 127 0.89 11.02 -12.88
CA GLU A 127 1.68 10.17 -11.98
C GLU A 127 1.89 8.80 -12.62
N TYR A 128 2.83 8.02 -12.11
CA TYR A 128 2.95 6.61 -12.44
C TYR A 128 3.45 5.82 -11.23
N GLY A 129 3.16 4.52 -11.22
CA GLY A 129 3.69 3.60 -10.23
C GLY A 129 4.63 2.57 -10.84
N LYS A 130 5.55 2.03 -10.06
CA LYS A 130 6.31 0.82 -10.42
C LYS A 130 6.14 -0.23 -9.34
N ALA A 131 5.72 -1.42 -9.75
CA ALA A 131 5.51 -2.53 -8.82
C ALA A 131 6.80 -2.91 -8.09
N ILE A 132 6.65 -3.31 -6.83
CA ILE A 132 7.73 -3.84 -5.98
C ILE A 132 7.44 -5.31 -5.71
N THR A 133 8.47 -6.15 -5.79
CA THR A 133 8.41 -7.57 -5.42
C THR A 133 9.57 -7.88 -4.49
N ILE A 134 9.25 -8.37 -3.31
CA ILE A 134 10.19 -8.89 -2.31
C ILE A 134 9.95 -10.39 -2.25
N GLY A 135 11.03 -11.16 -2.40
CA GLY A 135 10.97 -12.63 -2.37
C GLY A 135 10.67 -13.18 -0.98
N ASN A 136 10.87 -14.49 -0.84
CA ASN A 136 10.89 -15.17 0.45
C ASN A 136 12.27 -15.04 1.09
#